data_AF-A0AA39V062-F1
#
_entry.id   AF-A0AA39V062-F1
#
_cell.length_a   1.000
_cell.length_b   1.000
_cell.length_c   1.000
_cell.angle_alpha   90.00
_cell.angle_beta   90.00
_cell.angle_gamma   90.00
#
_symmetry.space_group_name_H-M   'P 1'
#
loop_
_entity.id
_entity.type
_entity.pdbx_description
1 polymer ?
#
loop_
_entity_poly.entity_id
_entity_poly.type
_entity_poly.pdbx_seq_one_letter_code
_entity_poly.pdbx_strand_id
1 'polypeptide(L)' 'MKIKLKDSSRGCDSSAVTLKSGIERMLMHYIPEAKGVEQVLDQEEEISLDGFQKLEKRLGDTECKSK' A
#
# COMPACT_ATOMS: atom_id res chain seq x y z
N MET A 1 5.17 -14.65 -7.69
CA MET A 1 3.76 -14.71 -8.16
C MET A 1 3.22 -13.29 -8.12
N LYS A 2 2.60 -12.78 -9.18
CA LYS A 2 2.13 -11.37 -9.23
C LYS A 2 0.67 -11.31 -8.80
N ILE A 3 0.38 -10.60 -7.72
CA ILE A 3 -0.96 -10.51 -7.15
C ILE A 3 -1.34 -9.03 -7.08
N LYS A 4 -2.49 -8.69 -7.66
CA LYS A 4 -3.08 -7.35 -7.50
C LYS A 4 -3.81 -7.30 -6.17
N LEU A 5 -3.29 -6.51 -5.25
CA LEU A 5 -3.90 -6.29 -3.95
C LEU A 5 -4.76 -5.03 -4.05
N LYS A 6 -6.07 -5.19 -3.87
CA LYS A 6 -7.01 -4.08 -3.85
C LYS A 6 -7.31 -3.74 -2.39
N ASP A 7 -6.58 -2.74 -1.87
CA ASP A 7 -6.75 -2.28 -0.49
C ASP A 7 -7.89 -1.26 -0.39
N SER A 8 -8.72 -1.35 0.66
CA SER A 8 -9.82 -0.41 0.91
C SER A 8 -9.34 0.88 1.60
N SER A 9 -8.12 0.90 2.12
CA SER A 9 -7.52 1.98 2.91
C SER A 9 -6.22 2.47 2.27
N ARG A 10 -6.36 3.19 1.16
CA ARG A 10 -5.25 3.82 0.42
C ARG A 10 -4.37 4.81 1.20
N GLY A 11 -4.71 5.14 2.46
CA GLY A 11 -4.06 6.17 3.25
C GLY A 11 -3.19 5.66 4.41
N CYS A 12 -2.87 4.36 4.48
CA CYS A 12 -2.01 3.86 5.55
C CYS A 12 -1.02 2.82 5.05
N ASP A 13 0.23 3.23 4.82
CA ASP A 13 1.33 2.35 4.41
C ASP A 13 1.52 1.17 5.38
N SER A 14 1.21 1.37 6.67
CA SER A 14 1.28 0.30 7.68
C SER A 14 0.28 -0.83 7.40
N SER A 15 -0.87 -0.52 6.80
CA SER A 15 -1.91 -1.50 6.47
C SER A 15 -1.53 -2.29 5.22
N ALA A 16 -0.96 -1.62 4.21
CA ALA A 16 -0.48 -2.27 2.99
C ALA A 16 0.65 -3.28 3.27
N VAL A 17 1.60 -2.92 4.14
CA VAL A 17 2.71 -3.82 4.55
C VAL A 17 2.20 -5.01 5.36
N THR A 18 1.26 -4.76 6.28
CA THR A 18 0.65 -5.82 7.10
C THR A 18 -0.13 -6.81 6.23
N LEU A 19 -0.94 -6.31 5.30
CA LEU A 19 -1.72 -7.12 4.38
C LEU A 19 -0.81 -7.97 3.46
N LYS A 20 0.23 -7.35 2.88
CA LYS A 20 1.23 -8.05 2.06
C LYS A 20 1.86 -9.21 2.82
N SER A 21 2.27 -8.96 4.07
CA SER A 21 2.91 -9.97 4.93
C SER A 21 1.94 -11.11 5.31
N GLY A 22 0.67 -10.79 5.55
CA GLY A 22 -0.37 -11.79 5.85
C GLY A 22 -0.66 -12.70 4.66
N ILE A 23 -0.75 -12.13 3.45
CA ILE A 23 -1.02 -12.88 2.23
C ILE A 23 0.15 -13.78 1.86
N GLU A 24 1.38 -13.31 2.03
CA GLU A 24 2.58 -14.12 1.81
C GLU A 24 2.60 -15.35 2.73
N ARG A 25 2.33 -15.16 4.04
CA ARG A 25 2.22 -16.28 4.99
C ARG A 25 1.11 -17.26 4.64
N MET A 26 -0.05 -16.76 4.20
CA MET A 26 -1.14 -17.63 3.75
C MET A 26 -0.71 -18.45 2.53
N LEU A 27 -0.17 -17.81 1.49
CA LEU A 27 0.24 -18.54 0.28
C LEU A 27 1.34 -19.55 0.55
N MET A 28 2.33 -19.24 1.39
CA MET A 28 3.39 -20.18 1.75
C MET A 28 2.87 -21.44 2.45
N HIS A 29 1.76 -21.33 3.20
CA HIS A 29 1.13 -22.49 3.84
C HIS A 29 0.47 -23.43 2.83
N TYR A 30 -0.20 -22.87 1.81
CA TYR A 30 -0.91 -23.65 0.81
C TYR A 30 -0.02 -24.09 -0.37
N ILE A 31 1.03 -23.31 -0.67
CA ILE A 31 1.91 -23.50 -1.81
C ILE A 31 3.36 -23.27 -1.34
N PRO A 32 4.09 -24.33 -0.95
CA PRO A 32 5.43 -24.20 -0.38
C PRO A 32 6.49 -23.67 -1.37
N GLU A 33 6.22 -23.69 -2.68
CA GLU A 33 7.09 -23.10 -3.71
C GLU A 33 6.86 -21.59 -3.92
N ALA A 34 5.91 -20.98 -3.22
CA ALA A 34 5.64 -19.55 -3.31
C ALA A 34 6.80 -18.74 -2.68
N LYS A 35 7.70 -18.19 -3.52
CA LYS A 35 8.87 -17.41 -3.09
C LYS A 35 8.58 -15.97 -2.63
N GLY A 36 7.35 -15.49 -2.77
CA GLY A 36 6.95 -14.15 -2.33
C GLY A 36 5.86 -13.50 -3.18
N VAL A 37 5.29 -12.42 -2.62
CA VAL A 37 4.20 -11.65 -3.22
C VAL A 37 4.67 -10.27 -3.66
N GLU A 38 4.45 -9.96 -4.93
CA GLU A 38 4.69 -8.64 -5.51
C GLU A 38 3.37 -7.91 -5.68
N GLN A 39 3.28 -6.68 -5.14
CA GLN A 39 2.13 -5.82 -5.29
C GLN A 39 2.30 -5.03 -6.60
N VAL A 40 1.33 -5.16 -7.50
CA VAL A 40 1.35 -4.48 -8.79
C VAL A 40 0.36 -3.33 -8.73
N LEU A 41 0.85 -2.10 -8.90
CA LEU A 41 0.05 -0.89 -9.01
C LEU A 41 -0.22 -0.61 -10.50
N ASP A 42 -1.45 -0.23 -10.82
CA ASP A 42 -1.82 0.22 -12.18
C ASP A 42 -1.50 1.71 -12.36
N GLN A 43 -1.38 2.19 -13.60
CA GLN A 43 -1.05 3.59 -13.89
C GLN A 43 -2.01 4.60 -13.22
N GLU A 44 -3.30 4.28 -13.18
CA GLU A 44 -4.33 5.10 -12.53
C GLU A 44 -4.10 5.21 -11.00
N GLU A 45 -3.53 4.17 -10.41
CA GLU A 45 -3.23 4.09 -8.98
C GLU A 45 -2.00 4.92 -8.63
N GLU A 46 -0.97 4.91 -9.48
CA GLU A 46 0.22 5.77 -9.35
C GLU A 46 -0.15 7.27 -9.41
N ILE A 47 -1.02 7.65 -10.36
CA ILE A 47 -1.51 9.04 -10.50
C ILE A 47 -2.28 9.46 -9.24
N SER A 48 -3.10 8.57 -8.69
CA SER A 48 -3.85 8.87 -7.48
C SER A 48 -2.97 8.96 -6.24
N LEU A 49 -1.91 8.16 -6.14
CA LEU A 49 -0.93 8.24 -5.05
C LEU A 49 -0.14 9.55 -5.11
N ASP A 50 0.35 9.95 -6.29
CA ASP A 50 1.03 11.24 -6.48
C ASP A 50 0.11 12.43 -6.14
N GLY A 51 -1.15 12.38 -6.59
CA GLY A 51 -2.15 13.40 -6.26
C GLY A 51 -2.42 13.49 -4.76
N PHE A 52 -2.50 12.35 -4.08
CA PHE A 52 -2.70 12.27 -2.64
C PHE A 52 -1.47 12.78 -1.87
N GLN A 53 -0.26 12.36 -2.23
CA GLN A 53 0.98 12.87 -1.64
C GLN A 53 1.13 14.38 -1.79
N LYS A 54 0.75 14.92 -2.95
CA LYS A 54 0.70 16.38 -3.16
C LYS A 54 -0.33 17.05 -2.26
N LEU A 55 -1.48 16.43 -2.03
CA LEU A 55 -2.49 16.93 -1.09
C LEU A 55 -1.98 16.89 0.36
N GLU A 56 -1.46 15.76 0.80
CA GLU A 56 -0.92 15.57 2.15
C GLU A 56 0.23 16.54 2.44
N LYS A 57 1.12 16.77 1.48
CA LYS A 57 2.19 17.76 1.62
C LYS A 57 1.62 19.16 1.85
N ARG A 58 0.55 19.53 1.14
CA ARG A 58 -0.12 20.82 1.31
C ARG A 58 -0.90 20.93 2.62
N LEU A 59 -1.41 19.81 3.16
CA LEU A 59 -2.09 19.76 4.46
C LEU A 59 -1.10 19.69 5.64
N GLY A 60 0.05 19.02 5.48
CA GLY A 60 1.09 18.91 6.50
C GLY A 60 1.73 20.26 6.85
N ASP A 61 1.81 21.17 5.87
CA ASP A 61 2.22 22.56 6.11
C ASP A 61 1.22 23.36 6.98
N THR A 62 -0.05 22.92 7.07
CA THR A 62 -1.07 23.56 7.92
C THR A 62 -1.14 23.03 9.36
N GLU A 63 -0.47 21.91 9.68
CA GLU A 63 -0.52 21.26 11.02
C GLU A 63 0.78 21.41 11.84
N CYS A 64 1.58 22.47 11.61
CA CYS A 64 2.68 22.87 12.52
C CYS A 64 2.51 24.31 13.06
N LYS A 65 1.26 24.77 13.24
CA LYS A 65 0.95 25.98 14.02
C LYS A 65 -0.22 25.76 14.98
N SER A 66 -0.04 24.86 15.93
CA SER A 66 -0.68 25.00 17.24
C SER A 66 0.39 24.79 18.30
N LYS A 67 0.67 25.89 19.01
CA LYS A 67 1.46 25.94 20.24
C LYS A 67 0.92 24.97 21.29
#